data_AF-A0A131Y287-F1
#
_entry.id   AF-A0A131Y287-F1
#
_cell.length_a   1.000
_cell.length_b   1.000
_cell.length_c   1.000
_cell.angle_alpha   90.00
_cell.angle_beta   90.00
_cell.angle_gamma   90.00
#
_symmetry.space_group_name_H-M   'P 1'
#
loop_
_entity.id
_entity.type
_entity.pdbx_description
1 polymer ?
#
loop_
_entity_poly.entity_id
_entity_poly.type
_entity_poly.pdbx_seq_one_letter_code
_entity_poly.pdbx_strand_id
1 'polypeptide(L)'
;MYSFEGDFRQKPEQALGGASRKVYRDDLLKKSALRRQTREEYRRQQLAALRINACVRGFLSRLHQARELRREFDAASRVPGDLGTLLRSLTFFYNADLDGQRLVWLSQLVLSRKEHVASQVEDPVWRLRIRNLLALNTLALAREGHPTGPSLRVLEVFGSPETYASGGRISGDSATALCPWLQQLWLHLAQRCHFYPQLRRLLATRVPDPGPKEEGTPQASTPMAQALVDILLQPLNSSVAGGSEGDWYRCKILESLLAGLLGDCPQVVRLVLPVLESRWPVPGEPFLRAVLSLPPSAWLLQALVRLSSPREPLFLPAVAHLTPCLGRKGTLVSAGGDMEDGDFGEMLDSKDSNGQMGQEQTLVEEVLEDALARLDSPETVSVLVEGAGQPHNMQPLCQLGWALLLMRPMALHECRLLYTLAFMPSFLRRLWQALCDARAPSLFTPGGTPLLQLLSSGVCPPGDVASGFACQLSLFCSLLAHLLPTLHDTEFYESQTVGDP
;
A
#
# COMPACT_ATOMS: atom_id res chain seq x y z
N MET A 1 49.56 -34.04 -4.00
CA MET A 1 49.91 -34.60 -5.34
C MET A 1 48.61 -34.82 -6.10
N TYR A 2 48.33 -33.99 -7.10
CA TYR A 2 47.23 -34.23 -8.05
C TYR A 2 47.76 -35.20 -9.10
N SER A 3 47.19 -36.41 -9.18
CA SER A 3 47.46 -37.33 -10.30
C SER A 3 46.76 -36.78 -11.53
N PHE A 4 47.54 -36.21 -12.45
CA PHE A 4 47.10 -35.79 -13.76
C PHE A 4 47.23 -36.99 -14.71
N GLU A 5 46.21 -37.83 -14.77
CA GLU A 5 46.13 -38.90 -15.76
C GLU A 5 45.73 -38.29 -17.11
N GLY A 6 46.74 -38.06 -17.94
CA GLY A 6 46.64 -37.45 -19.25
C GLY A 6 46.01 -38.37 -20.31
N ASP A 7 44.72 -38.67 -20.20
CA ASP A 7 43.96 -39.30 -21.29
C ASP A 7 43.33 -38.23 -22.21
N PHE A 8 44.19 -37.56 -22.98
CA PHE A 8 43.79 -36.46 -23.89
C PHE A 8 43.17 -36.96 -25.22
N ARG A 9 42.97 -38.26 -25.40
CA ARG A 9 42.33 -38.85 -26.59
C ARG A 9 41.45 -40.04 -26.21
N GLN A 10 40.13 -39.82 -26.09
CA GLN A 10 39.17 -40.91 -26.08
C GLN A 10 39.30 -41.68 -27.41
N LYS A 11 39.73 -42.95 -27.35
CA LYS A 11 39.63 -43.86 -28.50
C LYS A 11 38.15 -43.97 -28.87
N PRO A 12 37.79 -43.97 -30.17
CA PRO A 12 36.39 -44.13 -30.55
C PRO A 12 35.85 -45.43 -29.97
N GLU A 13 34.75 -45.35 -29.23
CA GLU A 13 34.06 -46.54 -28.69
C GLU A 13 33.62 -47.42 -29.87
N GLN A 14 34.39 -48.47 -30.13
CA GLN A 14 34.08 -49.45 -31.15
C GLN A 14 32.99 -50.37 -30.61
N ALA A 15 31.79 -50.27 -31.16
CA ALA A 15 30.72 -51.20 -30.83
C ALA A 15 31.09 -52.60 -31.37
N LEU A 16 31.54 -53.50 -30.49
CA LEU A 16 31.86 -54.91 -30.80
C LEU A 16 30.60 -55.77 -31.06
N GLY A 17 29.56 -55.18 -31.65
CA GLY A 17 28.34 -55.88 -32.06
C GLY A 17 28.56 -56.59 -33.39
N GLY A 18 29.31 -57.69 -33.36
CA GLY A 18 29.61 -58.50 -34.54
C GLY A 18 28.36 -59.14 -35.15
N ALA A 19 28.16 -58.91 -36.45
CA ALA A 19 27.60 -59.70 -37.57
C ALA A 19 26.53 -60.82 -37.39
N SER A 20 26.06 -61.20 -36.20
CA SER A 20 25.27 -62.44 -36.02
C SER A 20 23.76 -62.25 -35.76
N ARG A 21 23.25 -61.02 -35.62
CA ARG A 21 21.81 -60.76 -35.41
C ARG A 21 21.23 -59.82 -36.47
N LYS A 22 20.18 -60.27 -37.17
CA LYS A 22 19.31 -59.41 -38.00
C LYS A 22 18.58 -58.43 -37.07
N VAL A 23 19.11 -57.22 -36.94
CA VAL A 23 18.46 -56.15 -36.17
C VAL A 23 17.50 -55.41 -37.10
N TYR A 24 16.23 -55.28 -36.70
CA TYR A 24 15.24 -54.54 -37.45
C TYR A 24 15.58 -53.03 -37.47
N ARG A 25 15.27 -52.34 -38.58
CA ARG A 25 15.55 -50.91 -38.77
C ARG A 25 15.03 -50.06 -37.60
N ASP A 26 13.84 -50.37 -37.11
CA ASP A 26 13.20 -49.62 -36.01
C ASP A 26 13.95 -49.78 -34.69
N ASP A 27 14.54 -50.95 -34.43
CA ASP A 27 15.36 -51.17 -33.23
C ASP A 27 16.68 -50.41 -33.28
N LEU A 28 17.28 -50.26 -34.47
CA LEU A 28 18.46 -49.41 -34.68
C LEU A 28 18.12 -47.93 -34.47
N LEU A 29 16.97 -47.49 -34.98
CA LEU A 29 16.50 -46.11 -34.80
C LEU A 29 16.21 -45.82 -33.32
N LYS A 30 15.52 -46.72 -32.60
CA LYS A 30 15.28 -46.61 -31.16
C LYS A 30 16.58 -46.54 -30.36
N LYS A 31 17.55 -47.42 -30.64
CA LYS A 31 18.86 -47.39 -29.97
C LYS A 31 19.64 -46.11 -30.26
N SER A 32 19.59 -45.61 -31.49
CA SER A 32 20.21 -44.34 -31.88
C SER A 32 19.56 -43.15 -31.18
N ALA A 33 18.22 -43.12 -31.12
CA ALA A 33 17.45 -42.10 -30.39
C ALA A 33 17.78 -42.11 -28.89
N LEU A 34 17.80 -43.29 -28.25
CA LEU A 34 18.16 -43.43 -26.85
C LEU A 34 19.59 -42.94 -26.58
N ARG A 35 20.57 -43.29 -27.44
CA ARG A 35 21.94 -42.78 -27.32
C ARG A 35 22.02 -41.26 -27.45
N ARG A 36 21.23 -40.66 -28.34
CA ARG A 36 21.15 -39.19 -28.46
C ARG A 36 20.57 -38.58 -27.19
N GLN A 37 19.47 -39.15 -26.67
CA GLN A 37 18.85 -38.72 -25.42
C GLN A 37 19.83 -38.79 -24.25
N THR A 38 20.54 -39.92 -24.06
CA THR A 38 21.54 -40.07 -23.00
C THR A 38 22.67 -39.04 -23.12
N ARG A 39 23.13 -38.73 -24.34
CA ARG A 39 24.14 -37.67 -24.56
C ARG A 39 23.60 -36.28 -24.21
N GLU A 40 22.35 -36.00 -24.52
CA GLU A 40 21.70 -34.74 -24.16
C GLU A 40 21.49 -34.63 -22.64
N GLU A 41 21.05 -35.70 -21.98
CA GLU A 41 20.92 -35.79 -20.53
C GLU A 41 22.26 -35.56 -19.84
N TYR A 42 23.33 -36.20 -20.33
CA TYR A 42 24.69 -35.99 -19.81
C TYR A 42 25.17 -34.54 -19.99
N ARG A 43 24.92 -33.93 -21.16
CA ARG A 43 25.22 -32.49 -21.36
C ARG A 43 24.43 -31.60 -20.41
N ARG A 44 23.14 -31.89 -20.18
CA ARG A 44 22.30 -31.15 -19.22
C ARG A 44 22.86 -31.27 -17.80
N GLN A 45 23.28 -32.46 -17.39
CA GLN A 45 23.91 -32.69 -16.08
C GLN A 45 25.24 -31.91 -15.95
N GLN A 46 26.10 -31.95 -16.97
CA GLN A 46 27.35 -31.18 -16.98
C GLN A 46 27.10 -29.67 -16.89
N LEU A 47 26.15 -29.13 -17.66
CA LEU A 47 25.80 -27.70 -17.60
C LEU A 47 25.23 -27.32 -16.22
N ALA A 48 24.41 -28.17 -15.62
CA ALA A 48 23.91 -27.96 -14.26
C ALA A 48 25.07 -27.95 -13.25
N ALA A 49 26.00 -28.90 -13.32
CA ALA A 49 27.17 -28.97 -12.45
C ALA A 49 28.07 -27.73 -12.60
N LEU A 50 28.30 -27.24 -13.83
CA LEU A 50 29.06 -26.02 -14.08
C LEU A 50 28.37 -24.79 -13.47
N ARG A 51 27.04 -24.67 -13.61
CA ARG A 51 26.28 -23.57 -12.99
C ARG A 51 26.36 -23.59 -11.47
N ILE A 52 26.22 -24.76 -10.86
CA ILE A 52 26.35 -24.94 -9.41
C ILE A 52 27.77 -24.56 -8.96
N ASN A 53 28.80 -25.10 -9.62
CA ASN A 53 30.20 -24.82 -9.28
C ASN A 53 30.56 -23.33 -9.44
N ALA A 54 30.11 -22.68 -10.51
CA ALA A 54 30.31 -21.26 -10.72
C ALA A 54 29.62 -20.41 -9.64
N CYS A 55 28.39 -20.79 -9.26
CA CYS A 55 27.64 -20.13 -8.19
C CYS A 55 28.37 -20.26 -6.84
N VAL A 56 28.78 -21.48 -6.47
CA VAL A 56 29.50 -21.76 -5.21
C VAL A 56 30.83 -21.02 -5.17
N ARG A 57 31.64 -21.08 -6.23
CA ARG A 57 32.91 -20.33 -6.31
C ARG A 57 32.67 -18.83 -6.17
N GLY A 58 31.69 -18.28 -6.89
CA GLY A 58 31.34 -16.86 -6.80
C GLY A 58 30.89 -16.46 -5.40
N PHE A 59 30.12 -17.32 -4.71
CA PHE A 59 29.71 -17.09 -3.33
C PHE A 59 30.92 -17.09 -2.38
N LEU A 60 31.80 -18.09 -2.46
CA LEU A 60 32.99 -18.19 -1.62
C LEU A 60 33.97 -17.03 -1.86
N SER A 61 34.17 -16.61 -3.11
CA SER A 61 35.00 -15.44 -3.43
C SER A 61 34.44 -14.15 -2.84
N ARG A 62 33.12 -13.92 -2.95
CA ARG A 62 32.48 -12.76 -2.32
C ARG A 62 32.59 -12.78 -0.80
N LEU A 63 32.45 -13.96 -0.19
CA LEU A 63 32.61 -14.13 1.27
C LEU A 63 34.05 -13.84 1.71
N HIS A 64 35.04 -14.28 0.95
CA HIS A 64 36.45 -14.00 1.21
C HIS A 64 36.73 -12.49 1.11
N GLN A 65 36.32 -11.86 0.01
CA GLN A 65 36.46 -10.42 -0.19
C GLN A 65 35.77 -9.60 0.91
N ALA A 66 34.57 -10.00 1.33
CA ALA A 66 33.84 -9.34 2.41
C ALA A 66 34.61 -9.40 3.75
N ARG A 67 35.25 -10.54 4.05
CA ARG A 67 36.09 -10.69 5.25
C ARG A 67 37.35 -9.82 5.19
N GLU A 68 37.99 -9.74 4.04
CA GLU A 68 39.17 -8.87 3.84
C GLU A 68 38.80 -7.40 4.00
N LEU A 69 37.76 -6.94 3.29
CA LEU A 69 37.27 -5.57 3.39
C LEU A 69 36.83 -5.20 4.81
N ARG A 70 36.27 -6.13 5.58
CA ARG A 70 35.94 -5.90 7.00
C ARG A 70 37.20 -5.65 7.84
N ARG A 71 38.28 -6.41 7.61
CA ARG A 71 39.57 -6.19 8.30
C ARG A 71 40.20 -4.86 7.91
N GLU A 72 40.17 -4.52 6.63
CA GLU A 72 40.65 -3.23 6.13
C GLU A 72 39.85 -2.06 6.70
N PHE A 73 38.52 -2.19 6.79
CA PHE A 73 37.64 -1.20 7.41
C PHE A 73 38.00 -1.01 8.89
N ASP A 74 38.17 -2.08 9.65
CA ASP A 74 38.52 -2.01 11.06
C ASP A 74 39.91 -1.36 11.26
N ALA A 75 40.87 -1.62 10.37
CA ALA A 75 42.18 -0.95 10.39
C ALA A 75 42.07 0.54 10.03
N ALA A 76 41.34 0.87 8.96
CA ALA A 76 41.14 2.23 8.48
C ALA A 76 40.32 3.09 9.47
N SER A 77 39.44 2.48 10.26
CA SER A 77 38.63 3.18 11.27
C SER A 77 39.45 3.79 12.41
N ARG A 78 40.67 3.28 12.64
CA ARG A 78 41.58 3.75 13.70
C ARG A 78 42.37 5.00 13.32
N VAL A 79 42.39 5.34 12.04
CA VAL A 79 43.10 6.49 11.47
C VAL A 79 42.03 7.42 10.86
N PRO A 80 42.24 8.75 10.76
CA PRO A 80 41.38 9.58 9.93
C PRO A 80 41.51 9.17 8.45
N GLY A 81 40.76 8.13 8.07
CA GLY A 81 40.75 7.56 6.72
C GLY A 81 39.85 8.34 5.75
N ASP A 82 40.02 8.03 4.46
CA ASP A 82 39.15 8.51 3.39
C ASP A 82 37.72 7.94 3.58
N LEU A 83 36.77 8.85 3.83
CA LEU A 83 35.36 8.53 4.05
C LEU A 83 34.76 7.76 2.86
N GLY A 84 35.23 8.02 1.65
CA GLY A 84 34.78 7.33 0.45
C GLY A 84 35.07 5.83 0.46
N THR A 85 36.26 5.44 0.94
CA THR A 85 36.64 4.02 1.08
C THR A 85 35.83 3.31 2.16
N LEU A 86 35.57 3.97 3.28
CA LEU A 86 34.78 3.43 4.39
C LEU A 86 33.32 3.19 3.98
N LEU A 87 32.72 4.14 3.25
CA LEU A 87 31.35 3.98 2.73
C LEU A 87 31.24 2.84 1.72
N ARG A 88 32.21 2.73 0.80
CA ARG A 88 32.23 1.66 -0.21
C ARG A 88 32.41 0.28 0.45
N SER A 89 33.33 0.17 1.41
CA SER A 89 33.64 -1.10 2.05
C SER A 89 32.47 -1.59 2.91
N LEU A 90 31.95 -0.75 3.82
CA LEU A 90 30.83 -1.15 4.67
C LEU A 90 29.63 -1.60 3.84
N THR A 91 29.23 -0.83 2.82
CA THR A 91 28.07 -1.18 1.98
C THR A 91 28.24 -2.49 1.21
N PHE A 92 29.47 -2.99 1.02
CA PHE A 92 29.74 -4.26 0.37
C PHE A 92 29.65 -5.46 1.32
N PHE A 93 30.28 -5.39 2.50
CA PHE A 93 30.37 -6.53 3.43
C PHE A 93 29.28 -6.55 4.51
N TYR A 94 28.49 -5.48 4.64
CA TYR A 94 27.55 -5.30 5.74
C TYR A 94 26.66 -6.53 5.94
N ASN A 95 26.79 -7.11 7.12
CA ASN A 95 25.86 -8.08 7.65
C ASN A 95 25.21 -7.48 8.89
N ALA A 96 23.89 -7.39 8.88
CA ALA A 96 23.12 -6.76 9.93
C ALA A 96 23.30 -7.43 11.32
N ASP A 97 23.69 -8.72 11.36
CA ASP A 97 23.95 -9.45 12.61
C ASP A 97 25.33 -9.14 13.23
N LEU A 98 26.31 -8.73 12.41
CA LEU A 98 27.70 -8.58 12.84
C LEU A 98 28.17 -7.12 12.83
N ASP A 99 27.60 -6.28 11.97
CA ASP A 99 28.14 -4.98 11.61
C ASP A 99 27.28 -3.79 12.09
N GLY A 100 26.30 -4.03 12.97
CA GLY A 100 25.43 -2.97 13.49
C GLY A 100 26.19 -1.83 14.17
N GLN A 101 27.18 -2.14 15.00
CA GLN A 101 28.04 -1.12 15.65
C GLN A 101 28.90 -0.35 14.62
N ARG A 102 29.41 -1.03 13.58
CA ARG A 102 30.17 -0.39 12.50
C ARG A 102 29.30 0.59 11.71
N LEU A 103 28.04 0.23 11.48
CA LEU A 103 27.07 1.12 10.84
C LEU A 103 26.78 2.35 11.70
N VAL A 104 26.55 2.18 13.01
CA VAL A 104 26.35 3.31 13.93
C VAL A 104 27.55 4.25 13.93
N TRP A 105 28.76 3.70 14.06
CA TRP A 105 29.99 4.48 14.05
C TRP A 105 30.17 5.24 12.73
N LEU A 106 29.97 4.58 11.59
CA LEU A 106 30.09 5.23 10.28
C LEU A 106 29.03 6.32 10.10
N SER A 107 27.79 6.06 10.53
CA SER A 107 26.71 7.05 10.53
C SER A 107 27.08 8.30 11.34
N GLN A 108 27.69 8.14 12.51
CA GLN A 108 28.18 9.26 13.34
C GLN A 108 29.34 10.01 12.68
N LEU A 109 30.30 9.31 12.06
CA LEU A 109 31.40 9.93 11.34
C LEU A 109 30.91 10.76 10.14
N VAL A 110 29.95 10.22 9.39
CA VAL A 110 29.32 10.91 8.25
C VAL A 110 28.59 12.17 8.73
N LEU A 111 27.86 12.10 9.85
CA LEU A 111 27.23 13.27 10.46
C LEU A 111 28.25 14.33 10.90
N SER A 112 29.38 13.93 11.49
CA SER A 112 30.43 14.89 11.89
C SER A 112 31.09 15.60 10.70
N ARG A 113 31.08 14.98 9.53
CA ARG A 113 31.66 15.51 8.28
C ARG A 113 30.58 15.93 7.27
N LYS A 114 29.39 16.32 7.75
CA LYS A 114 28.22 16.62 6.90
C LYS A 114 28.50 17.60 5.76
N GLU A 115 29.29 18.65 6.00
CA GLU A 115 29.62 19.68 5.00
C GLU A 115 30.47 19.12 3.86
N HIS A 116 31.45 18.28 4.20
CA HIS A 116 32.26 17.59 3.21
C HIS A 116 31.40 16.66 2.35
N VAL A 117 30.50 15.89 2.96
CA VAL A 117 29.60 14.99 2.23
C VAL A 117 28.64 15.78 1.33
N ALA A 118 28.10 16.90 1.82
CA ALA A 118 27.23 17.78 1.06
C ALA A 118 27.92 18.44 -0.13
N SER A 119 29.21 18.78 -0.03
CA SER A 119 29.98 19.33 -1.15
C SER A 119 30.20 18.34 -2.30
N GLN A 120 30.06 17.03 -2.06
CA GLN A 120 30.37 15.96 -3.03
C GLN A 120 29.13 15.46 -3.78
N VAL A 121 27.98 16.12 -3.65
CA VAL A 121 26.70 15.64 -4.19
C VAL A 121 26.67 15.66 -5.71
N GLU A 122 27.50 16.45 -6.38
CA GLU A 122 27.59 16.42 -7.85
C GLU A 122 28.16 15.08 -8.36
N ASP A 123 28.96 14.37 -7.56
CA ASP A 123 29.53 13.08 -7.95
C ASP A 123 28.48 11.95 -7.82
N PRO A 124 28.13 11.25 -8.92
CA PRO A 124 27.19 10.14 -8.89
C PRO A 124 27.64 8.98 -7.99
N VAL A 125 28.94 8.78 -7.79
CA VAL A 125 29.47 7.74 -6.89
C VAL A 125 29.14 8.08 -5.44
N TRP A 126 29.27 9.35 -5.05
CA TRP A 126 28.89 9.83 -3.72
C TRP A 126 27.38 9.74 -3.48
N ARG A 127 26.56 10.10 -4.48
CA ARG A 127 25.11 9.89 -4.44
C ARG A 127 24.73 8.44 -4.15
N LEU A 128 25.40 7.50 -4.82
CA LEU A 128 25.16 6.06 -4.62
C LEU A 128 25.59 5.62 -3.21
N ARG A 129 26.74 6.09 -2.72
CA ARG A 129 27.24 5.77 -1.37
C ARG A 129 26.28 6.26 -0.29
N ILE A 130 25.80 7.51 -0.39
CA ILE A 130 24.82 8.07 0.55
C ILE A 130 23.52 7.28 0.49
N ARG A 131 22.99 7.00 -0.72
CA ARG A 131 21.77 6.20 -0.89
C ARG A 131 21.89 4.84 -0.19
N ASN A 132 23.00 4.13 -0.41
CA ASN A 132 23.22 2.82 0.20
C ASN A 132 23.36 2.92 1.72
N LEU A 133 24.03 3.96 2.24
CA LEU A 133 24.11 4.20 3.69
C LEU A 133 22.72 4.45 4.30
N LEU A 134 21.88 5.29 3.68
CA LEU A 134 20.52 5.55 4.15
C LEU A 134 19.65 4.28 4.08
N ALA A 135 19.80 3.48 3.03
CA ALA A 135 19.12 2.20 2.90
C ALA A 135 19.49 1.25 4.04
N LEU A 136 20.78 1.10 4.36
CA LEU A 136 21.23 0.28 5.50
C LEU A 136 20.69 0.79 6.84
N ASN A 137 20.71 2.10 7.07
CA ASN A 137 20.16 2.70 8.29
C ASN A 137 18.64 2.47 8.40
N THR A 138 17.91 2.57 7.29
CA THR A 138 16.45 2.31 7.26
C THR A 138 16.14 0.86 7.60
N LEU A 139 16.87 -0.09 7.01
CA LEU A 139 16.70 -1.53 7.30
C LEU A 139 17.11 -1.87 8.73
N ALA A 140 18.08 -1.16 9.31
CA ALA A 140 18.53 -1.37 10.68
C ALA A 140 17.50 -0.88 11.73
N LEU A 141 16.60 0.07 11.40
CA LEU A 141 15.54 0.52 12.31
C LEU A 141 14.61 -0.61 12.75
N ALA A 142 14.47 -1.65 11.92
CA ALA A 142 13.64 -2.83 12.20
C ALA A 142 14.19 -3.72 13.32
N ARG A 143 15.48 -3.58 13.66
CA ARG A 143 16.21 -4.55 14.45
C ARG A 143 16.13 -4.23 15.93
N GLU A 144 15.78 -5.23 16.71
CA GLU A 144 15.82 -5.16 18.17
C GLU A 144 17.25 -4.90 18.67
N GLY A 145 17.40 -4.00 19.64
CA GLY A 145 18.70 -3.64 20.21
C GLY A 145 19.57 -2.70 19.37
N HIS A 146 19.20 -2.37 18.12
CA HIS A 146 19.95 -1.39 17.31
C HIS A 146 19.73 0.05 17.82
N PRO A 147 20.78 0.86 18.03
CA PRO A 147 20.64 2.27 18.38
C PRO A 147 19.97 3.07 17.25
N THR A 148 18.72 3.46 17.45
CA THR A 148 17.91 4.14 16.42
C THR A 148 18.30 5.60 16.21
N GLY A 149 18.76 6.30 17.25
CA GLY A 149 19.08 7.74 17.20
C GLY A 149 20.02 8.14 16.06
N PRO A 150 21.22 7.55 15.93
CA PRO A 150 22.14 7.85 14.84
C PRO A 150 21.56 7.56 13.44
N SER A 151 20.79 6.48 13.31
CA SER A 151 20.14 6.12 12.04
C SER A 151 19.04 7.11 11.64
N LEU A 152 18.21 7.53 12.58
CA LEU A 152 17.19 8.56 12.36
C LEU A 152 17.82 9.91 12.02
N ARG A 153 18.87 10.31 12.74
CA ARG A 153 19.56 11.59 12.50
C ARG A 153 20.23 11.63 11.11
N VAL A 154 20.82 10.51 10.66
CA VAL A 154 21.39 10.41 9.32
C VAL A 154 20.31 10.55 8.24
N LEU A 155 19.14 9.91 8.43
CA LEU A 155 18.00 10.04 7.51
C LEU A 155 17.47 11.48 7.47
N GLU A 156 17.31 12.11 8.63
CA GLU A 156 16.83 13.49 8.76
C GLU A 156 17.79 14.48 8.08
N VAL A 157 19.09 14.40 8.36
CA VAL A 157 20.09 15.35 7.84
C VAL A 157 20.29 15.15 6.34
N PHE A 158 20.58 13.94 5.88
CA PHE A 158 20.92 13.70 4.46
C PHE A 158 19.69 13.51 3.57
N GLY A 159 18.50 13.39 4.14
CA GLY A 159 17.24 13.50 3.41
C GLY A 159 16.78 14.94 3.18
N SER A 160 17.38 15.92 3.89
CA SER A 160 16.96 17.32 3.83
C SER A 160 17.67 18.05 2.69
N PRO A 161 16.93 18.82 1.85
CA PRO A 161 17.56 19.64 0.82
C PRO A 161 18.45 20.75 1.42
N GLU A 162 18.18 21.20 2.65
CA GLU A 162 18.93 22.28 3.31
C GLU A 162 20.39 21.91 3.60
N THR A 163 20.64 20.63 3.88
CA THR A 163 22.00 20.11 4.11
C THR A 163 22.88 20.29 2.87
N TYR A 164 22.29 20.18 1.68
CA TYR A 164 22.99 20.33 0.41
C TYR A 164 23.03 21.80 -0.05
N ALA A 165 22.03 22.59 0.34
CA ALA A 165 21.98 24.02 0.09
C ALA A 165 23.10 24.80 0.81
N SER A 166 23.48 24.36 2.01
CA SER A 166 24.51 25.02 2.84
C SER A 166 25.94 24.59 2.51
N GLY A 167 26.15 23.40 1.95
CA GLY A 167 27.47 22.81 1.71
C GLY A 167 28.09 23.10 0.33
N GLY A 168 27.37 23.74 -0.58
CA GLY A 168 27.84 24.02 -1.93
C GLY A 168 27.47 25.43 -2.39
N ARG A 169 28.36 26.09 -3.12
CA ARG A 169 28.01 27.25 -3.96
C ARG A 169 27.13 26.74 -5.10
N ILE A 170 25.86 26.48 -4.82
CA ILE A 170 24.88 26.00 -5.80
C ILE A 170 24.74 27.10 -6.86
N SER A 171 25.42 26.91 -7.99
CA SER A 171 25.08 27.60 -9.25
C SER A 171 23.66 27.19 -9.64
N GLY A 172 22.89 28.09 -10.26
CA GLY A 172 21.47 27.88 -10.57
C GLY A 172 21.13 26.56 -11.29
N ASP A 173 22.07 26.00 -12.06
CA ASP A 173 21.94 24.72 -12.78
C ASP A 173 22.12 23.46 -11.92
N SER A 174 22.69 23.57 -10.72
CA SER A 174 22.90 22.44 -9.80
C SER A 174 21.70 22.19 -8.88
N ALA A 175 20.91 23.23 -8.58
CA ALA A 175 19.67 23.13 -7.81
C ALA A 175 18.62 22.25 -8.52
N THR A 176 18.58 22.31 -9.85
CA THR A 176 17.66 21.53 -10.70
C THR A 176 18.01 20.04 -10.73
N ALA A 177 19.26 19.65 -10.49
CA ALA A 177 19.69 18.24 -10.44
C ALA A 177 19.52 17.59 -9.05
N LEU A 178 19.45 18.38 -7.98
CA LEU A 178 19.31 17.88 -6.61
C LEU A 178 17.92 17.32 -6.32
N CYS A 179 16.87 18.02 -6.75
CA CYS A 179 15.49 17.60 -6.50
C CYS A 179 15.17 16.22 -7.11
N PRO A 180 15.47 15.93 -8.39
CA PRO A 180 15.25 14.59 -8.96
C PRO A 180 16.04 13.49 -8.25
N TRP A 181 17.26 13.79 -7.78
CA TRP A 181 18.05 12.82 -7.02
C TRP A 181 17.43 12.53 -5.65
N LEU A 182 17.00 13.54 -4.90
CA LEU A 182 16.31 13.37 -3.63
C LEU A 182 15.00 12.60 -3.80
N GLN A 183 14.25 12.85 -4.88
CA GLN A 183 13.06 12.08 -5.22
C GLN A 183 13.40 10.60 -5.46
N GLN A 184 14.43 10.29 -6.26
CA GLN A 184 14.89 8.92 -6.47
C GLN A 184 15.40 8.24 -5.19
N LEU A 185 16.07 9.01 -4.31
CA LEU A 185 16.52 8.55 -3.01
C LEU A 185 15.34 8.12 -2.13
N TRP A 186 14.35 9.00 -1.95
CA TRP A 186 13.17 8.71 -1.14
C TRP A 186 12.31 7.60 -1.72
N LEU A 187 12.16 7.52 -3.05
CA LEU A 187 11.47 6.40 -3.70
C LEU A 187 12.18 5.07 -3.43
N HIS A 188 13.52 5.06 -3.49
CA HIS A 188 14.30 3.88 -3.16
C HIS A 188 14.07 3.45 -1.70
N LEU A 189 14.13 4.38 -0.75
CA LEU A 189 13.90 4.09 0.67
C LEU A 189 12.46 3.61 0.93
N ALA A 190 11.47 4.25 0.33
CA ALA A 190 10.07 3.90 0.47
C ALA A 190 9.73 2.52 -0.11
N GLN A 191 10.13 2.25 -1.36
CA GLN A 191 9.73 1.05 -2.09
C GLN A 191 10.64 -0.15 -1.86
N ARG A 192 11.97 0.05 -1.74
CA ARG A 192 12.95 -1.04 -1.60
C ARG A 192 13.33 -1.32 -0.16
N CYS A 193 13.33 -0.31 0.70
CA CYS A 193 13.73 -0.45 2.10
C CYS A 193 12.53 -0.47 3.06
N HIS A 194 11.30 -0.37 2.55
CA HIS A 194 10.07 -0.36 3.33
C HIS A 194 10.10 0.71 4.45
N PHE A 195 10.56 1.91 4.13
CA PHE A 195 10.74 3.01 5.09
C PHE A 195 9.51 3.26 5.99
N TYR A 196 8.31 3.42 5.41
CA TYR A 196 7.09 3.69 6.18
C TYR A 196 6.70 2.54 7.13
N PRO A 197 6.69 1.26 6.70
CA PRO A 197 6.52 0.14 7.62
C PRO A 197 7.54 0.09 8.77
N GLN A 198 8.81 0.42 8.52
CA GLN A 198 9.83 0.45 9.57
C GLN A 198 9.57 1.55 10.59
N LEU A 199 9.17 2.75 10.14
CA LEU A 199 8.79 3.84 11.04
C LEU A 199 7.54 3.50 11.85
N ARG A 200 6.53 2.85 11.26
CA ARG A 200 5.33 2.39 11.97
C ARG A 200 5.67 1.43 13.12
N ARG A 201 6.56 0.46 12.87
CA ARG A 201 7.06 -0.47 13.91
C ARG A 201 7.83 0.26 15.01
N LEU A 202 8.64 1.25 14.63
CA LEU A 202 9.41 2.03 15.59
C LEU A 202 8.49 2.92 16.45
N LEU A 203 7.44 3.49 15.88
CA LEU A 203 6.40 4.21 16.62
C LEU A 203 5.71 3.29 17.64
N ALA A 204 5.28 2.11 17.21
CA ALA A 204 4.61 1.14 18.08
C ALA A 204 5.49 0.66 19.26
N THR A 205 6.82 0.59 19.07
CA THR A 205 7.75 0.06 20.08
C THR A 205 8.38 1.13 20.97
N ARG A 206 8.56 2.36 20.48
CA ARG A 206 9.31 3.42 21.18
C ARG A 206 8.44 4.57 21.68
N VAL A 207 7.21 4.70 21.18
CA VAL A 207 6.29 5.76 21.58
C VAL A 207 5.12 5.15 22.34
N PRO A 208 4.86 5.57 23.59
CA PRO A 208 3.72 5.07 24.34
C PRO A 208 2.41 5.43 23.62
N ASP A 209 1.42 4.54 23.69
CA ASP A 209 0.07 4.84 23.20
C ASP A 209 -0.49 6.01 24.03
N PRO A 210 -0.89 7.13 23.39
CA PRO A 210 -1.49 8.26 24.10
C PRO A 210 -2.84 7.95 24.76
N GLY A 211 -3.44 6.78 24.51
CA GLY A 211 -4.75 6.41 25.04
C GLY A 211 -5.91 7.11 24.31
N PRO A 212 -7.16 6.67 24.54
CA PRO A 212 -8.34 7.32 23.96
C PRO A 212 -8.50 8.75 24.51
N LYS A 213 -9.04 9.65 23.68
CA LYS A 213 -9.18 11.09 23.98
C LYS A 213 -9.97 11.43 25.25
N GLU A 214 -10.73 10.48 25.78
CA GLU A 214 -11.64 10.67 26.93
C GLU A 214 -10.94 10.59 28.29
N GLU A 215 -9.76 9.97 28.36
CA GLU A 215 -8.93 10.00 29.57
C GLU A 215 -8.05 11.26 29.50
N GLY A 216 -8.31 12.23 30.37
CA GLY A 216 -7.71 13.58 30.39
C GLY A 216 -6.20 13.67 30.62
N THR A 217 -5.39 12.79 30.03
CA THR A 217 -3.94 12.88 30.01
C THR A 217 -3.47 13.94 29.00
N PRO A 218 -2.64 14.91 29.43
CA PRO A 218 -2.12 15.95 28.55
C PRO A 218 -1.25 15.34 27.45
N GLN A 219 -1.54 15.77 26.23
CA GLN A 219 -0.91 15.37 24.98
C GLN A 219 0.54 15.92 24.88
N ALA A 220 1.44 15.41 25.73
CA ALA A 220 2.86 15.65 25.56
C ALA A 220 3.38 14.69 24.49
N SER A 221 3.18 15.06 23.21
CA SER A 221 3.91 14.41 22.12
C SER A 221 5.39 14.34 22.49
N THR A 222 5.91 13.13 22.69
CA THR A 222 7.31 12.97 23.09
C THR A 222 8.19 13.61 22.00
N PRO A 223 9.35 14.20 22.35
CA PRO A 223 10.25 14.79 21.35
C PRO A 223 10.67 13.77 20.28
N MET A 224 10.72 12.48 20.64
CA MET A 224 10.90 11.37 19.72
C MET A 224 9.74 11.24 18.72
N ALA A 225 8.49 11.31 19.19
CA ALA A 225 7.33 11.25 18.32
C ALA A 225 7.30 12.42 17.32
N GLN A 226 7.65 13.63 17.76
CA GLN A 226 7.78 14.79 16.88
C GLN A 226 8.86 14.58 15.81
N ALA A 227 10.07 14.16 16.21
CA ALA A 227 11.17 13.90 15.29
C ALA A 227 10.82 12.82 14.25
N LEU A 228 10.08 11.78 14.65
CA LEU A 228 9.62 10.73 13.72
C LEU A 228 8.60 11.25 12.72
N VAL A 229 7.67 12.11 13.16
CA VAL A 229 6.71 12.74 12.25
C VAL A 229 7.40 13.71 11.29
N ASP A 230 8.41 14.44 11.74
CA ASP A 230 9.21 15.33 10.86
C ASP A 230 9.93 14.54 9.76
N ILE A 231 10.58 13.42 10.13
CA ILE A 231 11.23 12.52 9.17
C ILE A 231 10.21 11.89 8.21
N LEU A 232 9.00 11.57 8.69
CA LEU A 232 7.91 11.01 7.88
C LEU A 232 7.38 12.00 6.85
N LEU A 233 7.28 13.28 7.21
CA LEU A 233 6.80 14.36 6.34
C LEU A 233 7.87 14.86 5.34
N GLN A 234 9.14 14.60 5.61
CA GLN A 234 10.26 15.06 4.81
C GLN A 234 10.18 14.75 3.30
N PRO A 235 9.77 13.54 2.86
CA PRO A 235 9.61 13.23 1.43
C PRO A 235 8.47 14.02 0.76
N LEU A 236 7.49 14.47 1.55
CA LEU A 236 6.30 15.17 1.07
C LEU A 236 6.46 16.69 1.04
N ASN A 237 7.53 17.23 1.65
CA ASN A 237 7.79 18.66 1.68
C ASN A 237 7.92 19.21 0.25
N SER A 238 7.39 20.43 0.04
CA SER A 238 7.35 21.09 -1.27
C SER A 238 8.73 21.28 -1.90
N SER A 239 9.78 21.39 -1.09
CA SER A 239 11.18 21.49 -1.52
C SER A 239 11.72 20.21 -2.19
N VAL A 240 11.17 19.05 -1.86
CA VAL A 240 11.53 17.74 -2.44
C VAL A 240 10.50 17.30 -3.46
N ALA A 241 9.21 17.50 -3.15
CA ALA A 241 8.10 17.10 -4.00
C ALA A 241 7.78 18.12 -5.11
N GLY A 242 8.54 19.21 -5.24
CA GLY A 242 8.37 20.25 -6.26
C GLY A 242 9.03 19.89 -7.61
N GLY A 243 8.34 20.16 -8.72
CA GLY A 243 8.85 19.94 -10.09
C GLY A 243 7.75 19.51 -11.07
N SER A 244 8.01 19.55 -12.38
CA SER A 244 7.02 19.17 -13.41
C SER A 244 6.68 17.68 -13.40
N GLU A 245 7.58 16.80 -12.93
CA GLU A 245 7.32 15.38 -12.68
C GLU A 245 6.92 15.08 -11.22
N GLY A 246 6.68 16.12 -10.42
CA GLY A 246 6.38 16.02 -9.00
C GLY A 246 5.12 15.20 -8.71
N ASP A 247 4.15 15.17 -9.62
CA ASP A 247 2.88 14.47 -9.42
C ASP A 247 3.02 12.95 -9.40
N TRP A 248 3.85 12.37 -10.28
CA TRP A 248 4.11 10.92 -10.26
C TRP A 248 4.86 10.51 -8.99
N TYR A 249 5.90 11.27 -8.63
CA TYR A 249 6.66 11.07 -7.40
C TYR A 249 5.74 11.12 -6.17
N ARG A 250 4.90 12.17 -6.07
CA ARG A 250 3.93 12.34 -4.98
C ARG A 250 2.97 11.16 -4.90
N CYS A 251 2.38 10.75 -6.02
CA CYS A 251 1.49 9.58 -6.04
C CYS A 251 2.19 8.33 -5.49
N LYS A 252 3.40 8.02 -5.97
CA LYS A 252 4.12 6.81 -5.55
C LYS A 252 4.58 6.84 -4.09
N ILE A 253 5.00 8.01 -3.61
CA ILE A 253 5.35 8.18 -2.20
C ILE A 253 4.10 8.09 -1.32
N LEU A 254 2.99 8.72 -1.69
CA LEU A 254 1.73 8.65 -0.95
C LEU A 254 1.16 7.23 -0.93
N GLU A 255 1.21 6.49 -2.04
CA GLU A 255 0.85 5.07 -2.08
C GLU A 255 1.66 4.27 -1.05
N SER A 256 2.98 4.47 -1.03
CA SER A 256 3.85 3.76 -0.08
C SER A 256 3.66 4.20 1.38
N LEU A 257 3.31 5.47 1.60
CA LEU A 257 3.00 6.01 2.93
C LEU A 257 1.70 5.40 3.43
N LEU A 258 0.62 5.48 2.65
CA LEU A 258 -0.69 4.99 3.03
C LEU A 258 -0.67 3.47 3.23
N ALA A 259 -0.05 2.72 2.32
CA ALA A 259 0.05 1.26 2.44
C ALA A 259 0.94 0.80 3.60
N GLY A 260 1.96 1.60 3.96
CA GLY A 260 2.97 1.21 4.92
C GLY A 260 2.76 1.71 6.35
N LEU A 261 2.17 2.89 6.49
CA LEU A 261 1.95 3.60 7.75
C LEU A 261 0.56 3.31 8.34
N LEU A 262 -0.48 3.22 7.51
CA LEU A 262 -1.83 2.95 8.01
C LEU A 262 -1.94 1.50 8.49
N GLY A 263 -2.70 1.31 9.54
CA GLY A 263 -2.94 0.00 10.14
C GLY A 263 -3.41 0.11 11.59
N ASP A 264 -3.37 -1.05 12.24
CA ASP A 264 -3.68 -1.36 13.64
C ASP A 264 -2.75 -0.71 14.69
N CYS A 265 -2.14 0.43 14.37
CA CYS A 265 -1.22 1.13 15.27
C CYS A 265 -1.92 2.34 15.90
N PRO A 266 -2.26 2.32 17.20
CA PRO A 266 -3.00 3.42 17.84
C PRO A 266 -2.21 4.73 17.82
N GLN A 267 -0.87 4.68 17.89
CA GLN A 267 0.00 5.84 17.75
C GLN A 267 -0.17 6.53 16.38
N VAL A 268 -0.40 5.75 15.31
CA VAL A 268 -0.65 6.33 13.98
C VAL A 268 -2.00 7.06 13.98
N VAL A 269 -3.04 6.44 14.52
CA VAL A 269 -4.40 7.00 14.53
C VAL A 269 -4.52 8.23 15.42
N ARG A 270 -3.97 8.16 16.63
CA ARG A 270 -4.20 9.15 17.69
C ARG A 270 -3.13 10.24 17.76
N LEU A 271 -1.93 10.00 17.23
CA LEU A 271 -0.82 10.96 17.24
C LEU A 271 -0.39 11.39 15.83
N VAL A 272 -0.15 10.46 14.91
CA VAL A 272 0.37 10.83 13.58
C VAL A 272 -0.72 11.47 12.70
N LEU A 273 -1.90 10.87 12.57
CA LEU A 273 -2.98 11.39 11.72
C LEU A 273 -3.40 12.83 12.10
N PRO A 274 -3.59 13.21 13.38
CA PRO A 274 -3.91 14.59 13.73
C PRO A 274 -2.78 15.58 13.37
N VAL A 275 -1.51 15.17 13.52
CA VAL A 275 -0.39 16.02 13.11
C VAL A 275 -0.36 16.16 11.59
N LEU A 276 -0.61 15.07 10.86
CA LEU A 276 -0.76 15.11 9.40
C LEU A 276 -1.91 16.04 9.00
N GLU A 277 -3.07 15.99 9.64
CA GLU A 277 -4.22 16.88 9.39
C GLU A 277 -3.81 18.36 9.53
N SER A 278 -3.02 18.71 10.55
CA SER A 278 -2.55 20.09 10.76
C SER A 278 -1.42 20.56 9.83
N ARG A 279 -0.52 19.65 9.43
CA ARG A 279 0.71 19.97 8.69
C ARG A 279 0.69 19.45 7.26
N TRP A 280 -0.48 19.03 6.77
CA TRP A 280 -0.62 18.29 5.52
C TRP A 280 -0.03 19.09 4.35
N PRO A 281 1.12 18.68 3.80
CA PRO A 281 1.79 19.49 2.79
C PRO A 281 1.29 19.18 1.37
N VAL A 282 0.42 18.16 1.20
CA VAL A 282 0.00 17.65 -0.12
C VAL A 282 -1.52 17.69 -0.32
N PRO A 283 -2.11 18.88 -0.53
CA PRO A 283 -3.52 18.95 -0.93
C PRO A 283 -3.73 18.39 -2.35
N GLY A 284 -4.89 17.80 -2.59
CA GLY A 284 -5.39 17.58 -3.95
C GLY A 284 -5.32 16.16 -4.51
N GLU A 285 -5.37 16.13 -5.85
CA GLU A 285 -5.52 14.93 -6.68
C GLU A 285 -4.50 13.79 -6.47
N PRO A 286 -3.19 14.01 -6.26
CA PRO A 286 -2.24 12.90 -6.13
C PRO A 286 -2.51 12.02 -4.90
N PHE A 287 -3.04 12.60 -3.83
CA PHE A 287 -3.48 11.85 -2.66
C PHE A 287 -4.69 10.98 -2.98
N LEU A 288 -5.71 11.55 -3.63
CA LEU A 288 -6.92 10.82 -4.00
C LEU A 288 -6.63 9.68 -5.01
N ARG A 289 -5.72 9.89 -5.96
CA ARG A 289 -5.25 8.83 -6.86
C ARG A 289 -4.52 7.71 -6.13
N ALA A 290 -3.72 8.04 -5.11
CA ALA A 290 -3.07 7.04 -4.27
C ALA A 290 -4.08 6.26 -3.40
N VAL A 291 -5.15 6.90 -2.93
CA VAL A 291 -6.24 6.21 -2.21
C VAL A 291 -6.96 5.22 -3.13
N LEU A 292 -7.27 5.63 -4.35
CA LEU A 292 -7.95 4.80 -5.35
C LEU A 292 -7.12 3.60 -5.85
N SER A 293 -5.80 3.63 -5.71
CA SER A 293 -4.93 2.52 -6.13
C SER A 293 -4.70 1.47 -5.04
N LEU A 294 -5.12 1.74 -3.81
CA LEU A 294 -4.95 0.85 -2.65
C LEU A 294 -6.23 0.08 -2.34
N PRO A 295 -6.15 -1.12 -1.72
CA PRO A 295 -7.33 -1.87 -1.34
C PRO A 295 -8.14 -1.15 -0.25
N PRO A 296 -9.48 -1.29 -0.23
CA PRO A 296 -10.31 -0.61 0.74
C PRO A 296 -9.98 -1.06 2.18
N SER A 297 -9.74 -0.08 3.07
CA SER A 297 -9.58 -0.31 4.51
C SER A 297 -10.20 0.81 5.35
N ALA A 298 -10.62 0.50 6.58
CA ALA A 298 -11.17 1.49 7.52
C ALA A 298 -10.14 2.60 7.84
N TRP A 299 -8.86 2.24 7.92
CA TRP A 299 -7.76 3.19 8.14
C TRP A 299 -7.60 4.17 6.97
N LEU A 300 -7.77 3.70 5.73
CA LEU A 300 -7.76 4.55 4.55
C LEU A 300 -8.96 5.50 4.52
N LEU A 301 -10.15 5.02 4.93
CA LEU A 301 -11.34 5.87 5.00
C LEU A 301 -11.13 7.01 5.98
N GLN A 302 -10.56 6.69 7.14
CA GLN A 302 -10.21 7.68 8.15
C GLN A 302 -9.16 8.68 7.68
N ALA A 303 -8.10 8.20 7.02
CA ALA A 303 -7.08 9.07 6.46
C ALA A 303 -7.66 9.98 5.35
N LEU A 304 -8.54 9.46 4.49
CA LEU A 304 -9.22 10.22 3.45
C LEU A 304 -10.02 11.37 4.07
N VAL A 305 -10.95 11.05 4.97
CA VAL A 305 -11.89 12.04 5.54
C VAL A 305 -11.18 13.11 6.38
N ARG A 306 -10.00 12.81 6.93
CA ARG A 306 -9.20 13.79 7.69
C ARG A 306 -8.27 14.64 6.85
N LEU A 307 -7.68 14.08 5.79
CA LEU A 307 -6.58 14.72 5.07
C LEU A 307 -7.00 15.36 3.74
N SER A 308 -8.16 15.00 3.18
CA SER A 308 -8.66 15.61 1.94
C SER A 308 -9.89 16.50 2.17
N SER A 309 -10.03 17.49 1.29
CA SER A 309 -11.22 18.34 1.28
C SER A 309 -12.37 17.64 0.53
N PRO A 310 -13.61 17.70 1.04
CA PRO A 310 -14.77 17.15 0.33
C PRO A 310 -15.04 17.83 -1.01
N ARG A 311 -14.45 19.02 -1.25
CA ARG A 311 -14.61 19.79 -2.50
C ARG A 311 -13.76 19.26 -3.65
N GLU A 312 -12.84 18.33 -3.40
CA GLU A 312 -11.99 17.78 -4.44
C GLU A 312 -12.79 16.83 -5.36
N PRO A 313 -12.56 16.85 -6.69
CA PRO A 313 -13.40 16.13 -7.65
C PRO A 313 -13.35 14.60 -7.50
N LEU A 314 -12.23 14.06 -7.02
CA LEU A 314 -12.06 12.62 -6.79
C LEU A 314 -12.45 12.19 -5.36
N PHE A 315 -12.89 13.11 -4.50
CA PHE A 315 -13.18 12.82 -3.09
C PHE A 315 -14.30 11.78 -2.98
N LEU A 316 -15.45 12.07 -3.60
CA LEU A 316 -16.61 11.19 -3.57
C LEU A 316 -16.34 9.83 -4.26
N PRO A 317 -15.68 9.75 -5.43
CA PRO A 317 -15.20 8.47 -5.98
C PRO A 317 -14.30 7.69 -5.02
N ALA A 318 -13.39 8.37 -4.30
CA ALA A 318 -12.53 7.72 -3.31
C ALA A 318 -13.32 7.21 -2.10
N VAL A 319 -14.29 7.98 -1.58
CA VAL A 319 -15.20 7.51 -0.52
C VAL A 319 -15.99 6.29 -0.98
N ALA A 320 -16.55 6.33 -2.19
CA ALA A 320 -17.32 5.23 -2.76
C ALA A 320 -16.48 3.94 -2.92
N HIS A 321 -15.24 4.07 -3.38
CA HIS A 321 -14.29 2.97 -3.44
C HIS A 321 -14.02 2.32 -2.06
N LEU A 322 -14.07 3.10 -0.98
CA LEU A 322 -13.83 2.63 0.39
C LEU A 322 -15.08 2.10 1.12
N THR A 323 -16.27 2.23 0.53
CA THR A 323 -17.54 1.74 1.10
C THR A 323 -17.58 0.25 1.48
N PRO A 324 -16.83 -0.68 0.85
CA PRO A 324 -16.80 -2.08 1.29
C PRO A 324 -16.30 -2.27 2.73
N CYS A 325 -15.55 -1.30 3.28
CA CYS A 325 -15.10 -1.34 4.67
C CYS A 325 -16.25 -1.16 5.67
N LEU A 326 -17.34 -0.54 5.23
CA LEU A 326 -18.52 -0.31 6.05
C LEU A 326 -19.28 -1.64 6.23
N GLY A 327 -19.53 -2.41 5.17
CA GLY A 327 -20.42 -3.59 5.19
C GLY A 327 -20.00 -4.82 6.03
N ARG A 328 -19.01 -4.75 6.93
CA ARG A 328 -18.40 -5.93 7.59
C ARG A 328 -19.10 -6.46 8.84
N LYS A 329 -20.32 -6.01 9.18
CA LYS A 329 -21.06 -6.53 10.36
C LYS A 329 -22.11 -7.63 10.06
N GLY A 330 -22.09 -8.26 8.89
CA GLY A 330 -23.18 -9.17 8.47
C GLY A 330 -22.83 -10.52 7.83
N THR A 331 -21.60 -11.06 7.93
CA THR A 331 -21.25 -12.35 7.30
C THR A 331 -20.66 -13.36 8.30
N LEU A 332 -21.34 -13.55 9.42
CA LEU A 332 -21.08 -14.64 10.37
C LEU A 332 -22.37 -15.34 10.80
N VAL A 333 -23.33 -15.55 9.88
CA VAL A 333 -24.32 -16.63 9.97
C VAL A 333 -24.70 -17.05 8.55
N SER A 334 -23.99 -18.04 8.01
CA SER A 334 -24.53 -19.13 7.17
C SER A 334 -23.39 -19.85 6.46
N ALA A 335 -22.89 -20.91 7.10
CA ALA A 335 -22.30 -22.07 6.44
C ALA A 335 -22.21 -23.18 7.49
N GLY A 336 -23.33 -23.90 7.70
CA GLY A 336 -23.41 -25.02 8.63
C GLY A 336 -24.74 -25.08 9.37
N GLY A 337 -25.85 -25.14 8.62
CA GLY A 337 -27.13 -25.58 9.15
C GLY A 337 -27.39 -26.99 8.63
N ASP A 338 -26.69 -27.98 9.17
CA ASP A 338 -27.13 -29.37 9.09
C ASP A 338 -28.27 -29.53 10.11
N MET A 339 -29.44 -29.90 9.61
CA MET A 339 -30.43 -30.59 10.44
C MET A 339 -29.87 -31.99 10.69
N GLU A 340 -29.49 -32.28 11.94
CA GLU A 340 -29.62 -33.62 12.49
C GLU A 340 -29.66 -33.55 14.02
N ASP A 341 -30.50 -34.43 14.57
CA ASP A 341 -30.97 -34.50 15.94
C ASP A 341 -29.89 -34.85 16.98
N GLY A 342 -30.14 -34.43 18.23
CA GLY A 342 -29.94 -35.28 19.40
C GLY A 342 -28.65 -35.12 20.20
N ASP A 343 -28.84 -34.69 21.46
CA ASP A 343 -28.27 -35.28 22.69
C ASP A 343 -27.49 -34.34 23.62
N PHE A 344 -27.74 -34.58 24.90
CA PHE A 344 -27.42 -33.80 26.09
C PHE A 344 -25.93 -33.80 26.46
N GLY A 345 -25.48 -32.67 27.03
CA GLY A 345 -24.56 -32.63 28.17
C GLY A 345 -23.07 -32.58 27.86
N GLU A 346 -22.43 -31.44 28.12
CA GLU A 346 -21.49 -31.27 29.24
C GLU A 346 -20.93 -29.84 29.28
N MET A 347 -20.98 -29.23 30.48
CA MET A 347 -20.29 -27.98 30.79
C MET A 347 -18.78 -28.23 30.81
N LEU A 348 -18.01 -27.45 30.05
CA LEU A 348 -16.59 -27.23 30.36
C LEU A 348 -16.22 -25.75 30.11
N ASP A 349 -16.00 -25.07 31.23
CA ASP A 349 -15.30 -23.78 31.34
C ASP A 349 -13.96 -23.83 30.60
N SER A 350 -13.72 -22.88 29.70
CA SER A 350 -12.38 -22.52 29.24
C SER A 350 -12.26 -21.00 29.12
N LYS A 351 -11.84 -20.41 30.23
CA LYS A 351 -11.34 -19.03 30.31
C LYS A 351 -9.97 -18.91 29.65
N ASP A 352 -9.74 -17.74 29.08
CA ASP A 352 -8.45 -17.08 28.83
C ASP A 352 -7.70 -17.41 27.52
N SER A 353 -8.06 -16.68 26.45
CA SER A 353 -7.15 -16.24 25.38
C SER A 353 -7.69 -15.06 24.52
N ASN A 354 -8.60 -14.24 25.05
CA ASN A 354 -9.37 -13.26 24.26
C ASN A 354 -8.88 -11.79 24.32
N GLY A 355 -7.70 -11.52 24.90
CA GLY A 355 -7.26 -10.14 25.22
C GLY A 355 -6.78 -9.29 24.03
N GLN A 356 -6.19 -9.90 22.99
CA GLN A 356 -5.64 -9.16 21.83
C GLN A 356 -6.67 -8.89 20.74
N MET A 357 -7.57 -9.84 20.47
CA MET A 357 -8.67 -9.68 19.51
C MET A 357 -9.66 -8.57 19.91
N GLY A 358 -9.85 -8.34 21.21
CA GLY A 358 -10.73 -7.28 21.70
C GLY A 358 -10.21 -5.86 21.44
N GLN A 359 -8.91 -5.62 21.63
CA GLN A 359 -8.32 -4.28 21.43
C GLN A 359 -8.31 -3.85 19.96
N GLU A 360 -7.97 -4.76 19.04
CA GLU A 360 -8.00 -4.47 17.60
C GLU A 360 -9.42 -4.15 17.11
N GLN A 361 -10.43 -4.88 17.59
CA GLN A 361 -11.82 -4.61 17.24
C GLN A 361 -12.29 -3.25 17.77
N THR A 362 -11.91 -2.87 19.00
CA THR A 362 -12.29 -1.56 19.57
C THR A 362 -11.67 -0.38 18.81
N LEU A 363 -10.42 -0.49 18.36
CA LEU A 363 -9.77 0.59 17.60
C LEU A 363 -10.36 0.76 16.20
N VAL A 364 -10.71 -0.34 15.52
CA VAL A 364 -11.37 -0.27 14.21
C VAL A 364 -12.74 0.39 14.32
N GLU A 365 -13.50 0.08 15.38
CA GLU A 365 -14.80 0.70 15.64
C GLU A 365 -14.65 2.20 15.95
N GLU A 366 -13.71 2.60 16.83
CA GLU A 366 -13.39 4.01 17.11
C GLU A 366 -13.08 4.78 15.82
N VAL A 367 -12.25 4.19 14.95
CA VAL A 367 -11.85 4.79 13.68
C VAL A 367 -13.02 4.92 12.71
N LEU A 368 -13.88 3.91 12.64
CA LEU A 368 -15.04 3.92 11.76
C LEU A 368 -16.08 4.95 12.22
N GLU A 369 -16.32 5.05 13.52
CA GLU A 369 -17.24 6.03 14.10
C GLU A 369 -16.77 7.46 13.87
N ASP A 370 -15.48 7.77 14.09
CA ASP A 370 -14.92 9.10 13.81
C ASP A 370 -14.98 9.44 12.30
N ALA A 371 -14.68 8.47 11.42
CA ALA A 371 -14.79 8.66 9.97
C ALA A 371 -16.25 8.96 9.55
N LEU A 372 -17.21 8.22 10.09
CA LEU A 372 -18.63 8.41 9.80
C LEU A 372 -19.15 9.75 10.36
N ALA A 373 -18.77 10.12 11.58
CA ALA A 373 -19.14 11.41 12.18
C ALA A 373 -18.66 12.59 11.34
N ARG A 374 -17.46 12.49 10.76
CA ARG A 374 -16.92 13.52 9.86
C ARG A 374 -17.59 13.51 8.49
N LEU A 375 -17.92 12.34 7.93
CA LEU A 375 -18.70 12.24 6.69
C LEU A 375 -20.10 12.86 6.85
N ASP A 376 -20.70 12.73 8.03
CA ASP A 376 -22.01 13.31 8.37
C ASP A 376 -21.94 14.78 8.86
N SER A 377 -20.77 15.41 8.79
CA SER A 377 -20.64 16.83 9.13
C SER A 377 -21.47 17.71 8.16
N PRO A 378 -21.98 18.87 8.61
CA PRO A 378 -22.83 19.70 7.75
C PRO A 378 -22.09 20.21 6.49
N GLU A 379 -20.78 20.46 6.60
CA GLU A 379 -19.95 20.92 5.48
C GLU A 379 -19.72 19.84 4.42
N THR A 380 -19.42 18.61 4.84
CA THR A 380 -19.26 17.49 3.91
C THR A 380 -20.58 17.17 3.22
N VAL A 381 -21.68 17.14 3.98
CA VAL A 381 -23.01 16.86 3.43
C VAL A 381 -23.43 17.93 2.43
N SER A 382 -23.21 19.23 2.70
CA SER A 382 -23.58 20.28 1.75
C SER A 382 -22.86 20.12 0.42
N VAL A 383 -21.55 19.83 0.46
CA VAL A 383 -20.74 19.62 -0.75
C VAL A 383 -21.18 18.36 -1.51
N LEU A 384 -21.50 17.28 -0.82
CA LEU A 384 -22.00 16.05 -1.45
C LEU A 384 -23.38 16.24 -2.10
N VAL A 385 -24.27 17.01 -1.46
CA VAL A 385 -25.59 17.34 -2.00
C VAL A 385 -25.49 18.27 -3.21
N GLU A 386 -24.61 19.28 -3.18
CA GLU A 386 -24.28 20.09 -4.36
C GLU A 386 -23.74 19.21 -5.51
N GLY A 387 -22.81 18.30 -5.18
CA GLY A 387 -22.24 17.33 -6.11
C GLY A 387 -23.26 16.35 -6.69
N ALA A 388 -24.34 16.06 -5.96
CA ALA A 388 -25.43 15.22 -6.44
C ALA A 388 -26.15 15.81 -7.65
N GLY A 389 -26.03 17.11 -7.90
CA GLY A 389 -26.50 17.78 -9.14
C GLY A 389 -25.79 17.29 -10.40
N GLN A 390 -24.59 16.69 -10.29
CA GLN A 390 -23.78 16.27 -11.42
C GLN A 390 -23.97 14.78 -11.74
N PRO A 391 -24.05 14.38 -13.03
CA PRO A 391 -24.37 13.01 -13.42
C PRO A 391 -23.28 11.99 -13.03
N HIS A 392 -22.00 12.39 -13.10
CA HIS A 392 -20.88 11.49 -12.80
C HIS A 392 -20.77 11.13 -11.30
N ASN A 393 -21.39 11.91 -10.42
CA ASN A 393 -21.40 11.67 -8.97
C ASN A 393 -22.55 10.76 -8.51
N MET A 394 -23.52 10.47 -9.39
CA MET A 394 -24.71 9.71 -9.03
C MET A 394 -24.37 8.29 -8.53
N GLN A 395 -23.56 7.55 -9.28
CA GLN A 395 -23.21 6.17 -8.92
C GLN A 395 -22.38 6.10 -7.61
N PRO A 396 -21.32 6.91 -7.42
CA PRO A 396 -20.60 7.00 -6.14
C PRO A 396 -21.50 7.35 -4.94
N LEU A 397 -22.44 8.30 -5.11
CA LEU A 397 -23.40 8.65 -4.05
C LEU A 397 -24.33 7.49 -3.72
N CYS A 398 -24.77 6.73 -4.74
CA CYS A 398 -25.62 5.56 -4.51
C CYS A 398 -24.89 4.46 -3.74
N GLN A 399 -23.61 4.23 -4.05
CA GLN A 399 -22.77 3.28 -3.33
C GLN A 399 -22.56 3.69 -1.87
N LEU A 400 -22.26 4.96 -1.62
CA LEU A 400 -22.14 5.50 -0.25
C LEU A 400 -23.46 5.39 0.52
N GLY A 401 -24.56 5.84 -0.09
CA GLY A 401 -25.87 5.82 0.56
C GLY A 401 -26.32 4.39 0.91
N TRP A 402 -26.13 3.44 -0.01
CA TRP A 402 -26.44 2.04 0.26
C TRP A 402 -25.56 1.45 1.37
N ALA A 403 -24.26 1.76 1.39
CA ALA A 403 -23.36 1.28 2.43
C ALA A 403 -23.73 1.84 3.82
N LEU A 404 -24.19 3.09 3.90
CA LEU A 404 -24.70 3.68 5.14
C LEU A 404 -25.98 3.00 5.62
N LEU A 405 -26.91 2.68 4.71
CA LEU A 405 -28.14 1.94 5.02
C LEU A 405 -27.86 0.53 5.57
N LEU A 406 -26.87 -0.17 5.02
CA LEU A 406 -26.46 -1.48 5.52
C LEU A 406 -25.78 -1.42 6.90
N MET A 407 -25.22 -0.27 7.26
CA MET A 407 -24.48 -0.10 8.52
C MET A 407 -25.37 0.12 9.73
N ARG A 408 -26.43 0.92 9.59
CA ARG A 408 -27.31 1.26 10.72
C ARG A 408 -28.77 1.04 10.34
N PRO A 409 -29.55 0.31 11.16
CA PRO A 409 -30.97 0.06 10.88
C PRO A 409 -31.80 1.35 10.78
N MET A 410 -31.34 2.45 11.41
CA MET A 410 -31.99 3.77 11.39
C MET A 410 -31.19 4.84 10.63
N ALA A 411 -30.28 4.44 9.72
CA ALA A 411 -29.40 5.36 9.00
C ALA A 411 -30.14 6.51 8.29
N LEU A 412 -31.38 6.30 7.81
CA LEU A 412 -32.18 7.34 7.14
C LEU A 412 -32.52 8.52 8.05
N HIS A 413 -32.70 8.29 9.35
CA HIS A 413 -33.06 9.32 10.32
C HIS A 413 -31.83 9.97 10.96
N GLU A 414 -30.75 9.21 11.11
CA GLU A 414 -29.53 9.66 11.77
C GLU A 414 -28.53 10.32 10.82
N CYS A 415 -28.46 9.87 9.56
CA CYS A 415 -27.52 10.40 8.58
C CYS A 415 -28.16 11.57 7.81
N ARG A 416 -27.59 12.76 7.99
CA ARG A 416 -28.03 14.01 7.34
C ARG A 416 -27.98 13.91 5.82
N LEU A 417 -26.98 13.21 5.27
CA LEU A 417 -26.88 12.97 3.84
C LEU A 417 -28.09 12.21 3.29
N LEU A 418 -28.44 11.08 3.90
CA LEU A 418 -29.55 10.25 3.44
C LEU A 418 -30.89 10.98 3.58
N TYR A 419 -31.08 11.66 4.72
CA TYR A 419 -32.26 12.48 4.96
C TYR A 419 -32.41 13.58 3.90
N THR A 420 -31.36 14.36 3.65
CA THR A 420 -31.40 15.45 2.65
C THR A 420 -31.60 14.94 1.22
N LEU A 421 -31.01 13.80 0.85
CA LEU A 421 -31.21 13.19 -0.47
C LEU A 421 -32.65 12.67 -0.65
N ALA A 422 -33.30 12.16 0.41
CA ALA A 422 -34.68 11.68 0.36
C ALA A 422 -35.67 12.80 -0.01
N PHE A 423 -35.43 14.01 0.48
CA PHE A 423 -36.27 15.18 0.21
C PHE A 423 -35.80 16.03 -0.97
N MET A 424 -34.88 15.52 -1.82
CA MET A 424 -34.40 16.23 -3.01
C MET A 424 -35.06 15.68 -4.29
N PRO A 425 -36.12 16.33 -4.83
CA PRO A 425 -36.92 15.76 -5.93
C PRO A 425 -36.12 15.61 -7.23
N SER A 426 -35.19 16.53 -7.50
CA SER A 426 -34.35 16.50 -8.69
C SER A 426 -33.40 15.30 -8.70
N PHE A 427 -32.97 14.83 -7.53
CA PHE A 427 -32.13 13.65 -7.39
C PHE A 427 -32.94 12.37 -7.55
N LEU A 428 -34.08 12.26 -6.87
CA LEU A 428 -34.97 11.10 -7.01
C LEU A 428 -35.44 10.88 -8.46
N ARG A 429 -35.83 11.97 -9.16
CA ARG A 429 -36.21 11.89 -10.58
C ARG A 429 -35.06 11.38 -11.46
N ARG A 430 -33.85 11.87 -11.24
CA ARG A 430 -32.66 11.43 -11.99
C ARG A 430 -32.24 10.00 -11.67
N LEU A 431 -32.33 9.61 -10.39
CA LEU A 431 -32.07 8.23 -9.97
C LEU A 431 -33.08 7.27 -10.59
N TRP A 432 -34.36 7.63 -10.61
CA TRP A 432 -35.39 6.86 -11.29
C TRP A 432 -35.16 6.76 -12.80
N GLN A 433 -34.84 7.88 -13.47
CA GLN A 433 -34.49 7.89 -14.89
C GLN A 433 -33.30 6.97 -15.17
N ALA A 434 -32.23 7.04 -14.35
CA ALA A 434 -31.08 6.17 -14.50
C ALA A 434 -31.43 4.68 -14.33
N LEU A 435 -32.34 4.34 -13.42
CA LEU A 435 -32.85 2.97 -13.26
C LEU A 435 -33.67 2.50 -14.48
N CYS A 436 -34.48 3.38 -15.07
CA CYS A 436 -35.23 3.09 -16.29
C CYS A 436 -34.32 2.92 -17.52
N ASP A 437 -33.25 3.73 -17.60
CA ASP A 437 -32.31 3.73 -18.72
C ASP A 437 -31.23 2.64 -18.63
N ALA A 438 -31.07 2.01 -17.47
CA ALA A 438 -30.07 0.97 -17.27
C ALA A 438 -30.37 -0.29 -18.08
N ARG A 439 -29.41 -0.72 -18.93
CA ARG A 439 -29.55 -1.88 -19.82
C ARG A 439 -28.38 -2.85 -19.68
N ALA A 440 -28.66 -4.15 -19.77
CA ALA A 440 -27.64 -5.19 -19.89
C ALA A 440 -27.28 -5.44 -21.37
N PRO A 441 -26.01 -5.74 -21.68
CA PRO A 441 -25.63 -6.20 -23.01
C PRO A 441 -26.35 -7.51 -23.33
N SER A 442 -27.07 -7.54 -24.45
CA SER A 442 -27.83 -8.71 -24.90
C SER A 442 -27.39 -9.09 -26.31
N LEU A 443 -27.16 -10.39 -26.54
CA LEU A 443 -26.89 -10.93 -27.87
C LEU A 443 -28.13 -10.86 -28.78
N PHE A 444 -29.33 -10.78 -28.20
CA PHE A 444 -30.60 -10.90 -28.92
C PHE A 444 -31.31 -9.57 -29.17
N THR A 445 -30.85 -8.49 -28.53
CA THR A 445 -31.51 -7.17 -28.60
C THR A 445 -30.49 -6.09 -28.97
N PRO A 446 -30.54 -5.53 -30.20
CA PRO A 446 -29.69 -4.40 -30.54
C PRO A 446 -30.07 -3.21 -29.65
N GLY A 447 -29.15 -2.80 -28.78
CA GLY A 447 -29.40 -1.75 -27.76
C GLY A 447 -29.58 -2.27 -26.32
N GLY A 448 -29.45 -3.57 -26.08
CA GLY A 448 -29.48 -4.16 -24.73
C GLY A 448 -30.88 -4.31 -24.12
N THR A 449 -31.00 -5.18 -23.13
CA THR A 449 -32.26 -5.44 -22.41
C THR A 449 -32.35 -4.57 -21.15
N PRO A 450 -33.47 -3.88 -20.89
CA PRO A 450 -33.60 -3.05 -19.69
C PRO A 450 -33.55 -3.89 -18.40
N LEU A 451 -32.78 -3.44 -17.42
CA LEU A 451 -32.50 -4.20 -16.18
C LEU A 451 -33.74 -4.41 -15.31
N LEU A 452 -34.63 -3.41 -15.24
CA LEU A 452 -35.91 -3.55 -14.51
C LEU A 452 -36.79 -4.66 -15.11
N GLN A 453 -36.78 -4.81 -16.44
CA GLN A 453 -37.55 -5.87 -17.11
C GLN A 453 -36.95 -7.25 -16.82
N LEU A 454 -35.61 -7.37 -16.81
CA LEU A 454 -34.92 -8.59 -16.40
C LEU A 454 -35.27 -8.98 -14.96
N LEU A 455 -35.21 -8.03 -14.01
CA LEU A 455 -35.64 -8.31 -12.64
C LEU A 455 -37.12 -8.70 -12.54
N SER A 456 -38.00 -8.02 -13.26
CA SER A 456 -39.44 -8.33 -13.26
C SER A 456 -39.76 -9.72 -13.84
N SER A 457 -38.88 -10.24 -14.70
CA SER A 457 -38.98 -11.59 -15.26
C SER A 457 -38.26 -12.65 -14.43
N GLY A 458 -37.71 -12.29 -13.26
CA GLY A 458 -37.00 -13.19 -12.36
C GLY A 458 -35.56 -13.52 -12.77
N VAL A 459 -34.98 -12.77 -13.70
CA VAL A 459 -33.61 -12.98 -14.20
C VAL A 459 -32.65 -11.99 -13.55
N CYS A 460 -31.65 -12.49 -12.82
CA CYS A 460 -30.60 -11.66 -12.25
C CYS A 460 -29.64 -11.16 -13.34
N PRO A 461 -29.32 -9.86 -13.38
CA PRO A 461 -28.32 -9.33 -14.30
C PRO A 461 -26.91 -9.86 -14.00
N PRO A 462 -25.99 -9.83 -14.98
CA PRO A 462 -24.63 -10.34 -14.81
C PRO A 462 -23.77 -9.46 -13.87
N GLY A 463 -23.08 -10.14 -12.94
CA GLY A 463 -22.00 -9.68 -12.03
C GLY A 463 -21.91 -8.18 -11.73
N ASP A 464 -20.95 -7.50 -12.36
CA ASP A 464 -20.58 -6.12 -12.03
C ASP A 464 -21.73 -5.13 -12.24
N VAL A 465 -22.55 -5.33 -13.28
CA VAL A 465 -23.72 -4.50 -13.57
C VAL A 465 -24.81 -4.71 -12.52
N ALA A 466 -24.94 -5.93 -11.99
CA ALA A 466 -25.91 -6.26 -10.96
C ALA A 466 -25.63 -5.54 -9.64
N SER A 467 -24.37 -5.48 -9.22
CA SER A 467 -23.99 -4.84 -7.96
C SER A 467 -24.28 -3.34 -7.94
N GLY A 468 -23.89 -2.62 -9.01
CA GLY A 468 -24.15 -1.19 -9.14
C GLY A 468 -25.64 -0.88 -9.25
N PHE A 469 -26.37 -1.66 -10.05
CA PHE A 469 -27.82 -1.50 -10.20
C PHE A 469 -28.58 -1.82 -8.91
N ALA A 470 -28.18 -2.86 -8.17
CA ALA A 470 -28.77 -3.20 -6.89
C ALA A 470 -28.57 -2.08 -5.85
N CYS A 471 -27.40 -1.44 -5.81
CA CYS A 471 -27.17 -0.30 -4.92
C CYS A 471 -28.11 0.87 -5.25
N GLN A 472 -28.25 1.22 -6.54
CA GLN A 472 -29.13 2.30 -7.00
C GLN A 472 -30.60 2.01 -6.70
N LEU A 473 -31.06 0.79 -7.00
CA LEU A 473 -32.44 0.37 -6.78
C LEU A 473 -32.77 0.34 -5.28
N SER A 474 -31.89 -0.25 -4.47
CA SER A 474 -32.12 -0.38 -3.02
C SER A 474 -32.12 0.99 -2.34
N LEU A 475 -31.21 1.89 -2.74
CA LEU A 475 -31.23 3.26 -2.25
C LEU A 475 -32.51 4.00 -2.68
N PHE A 476 -32.91 3.91 -3.95
CA PHE A 476 -34.14 4.54 -4.44
C PHE A 476 -35.37 4.07 -3.65
N CYS A 477 -35.54 2.76 -3.49
CA CYS A 477 -36.65 2.20 -2.72
C CYS A 477 -36.65 2.68 -1.27
N SER A 478 -35.47 2.76 -0.64
CA SER A 478 -35.33 3.22 0.75
C SER A 478 -35.66 4.71 0.91
N LEU A 479 -35.14 5.56 0.02
CA LEU A 479 -35.42 7.00 0.03
C LEU A 479 -36.91 7.28 -0.28
N LEU A 480 -37.48 6.57 -1.25
CA LEU A 480 -38.90 6.71 -1.61
C LEU A 480 -39.81 6.24 -0.48
N ALA A 481 -39.51 5.10 0.16
CA ALA A 481 -40.25 4.62 1.32
C ALA A 481 -40.22 5.62 2.48
N HIS A 482 -39.15 6.41 2.59
CA HIS A 482 -39.05 7.48 3.59
C HIS A 482 -39.82 8.75 3.18
N LEU A 483 -39.88 9.07 1.89
CA LEU A 483 -40.63 10.21 1.35
C LEU A 483 -42.15 9.96 1.37
N LEU A 484 -42.61 8.75 1.02
CA LEU A 484 -44.03 8.42 0.85
C LEU A 484 -44.94 8.85 2.01
N PRO A 485 -44.58 8.64 3.31
CA PRO A 485 -45.40 9.07 4.44
C PRO A 485 -45.55 10.58 4.59
N THR A 486 -44.66 11.36 3.95
CA THR A 486 -44.71 12.83 3.99
C THR A 486 -45.56 13.44 2.87
N LEU A 487 -45.94 12.64 1.88
CA LEU A 487 -46.80 13.08 0.79
C LEU A 487 -48.26 13.06 1.25
N HIS A 488 -48.96 14.17 1.07
CA HIS A 488 -50.40 14.25 1.30
C HIS A 488 -51.17 13.89 0.02
N ASP A 489 -52.40 13.39 0.18
CA ASP A 489 -53.28 13.02 -0.95
C ASP A 489 -53.41 14.14 -2.00
N THR A 490 -53.38 15.41 -1.57
CA THR A 490 -53.42 16.58 -2.46
C THR A 490 -52.31 16.61 -3.50
N GLU A 491 -51.10 16.14 -3.17
CA GLU A 491 -49.95 16.12 -4.07
C GLU A 491 -50.08 15.04 -5.16
N PHE A 492 -50.88 13.99 -4.92
CA PHE A 492 -51.17 12.96 -5.93
C PHE A 492 -52.24 13.39 -6.95
N TYR A 493 -53.10 14.35 -6.58
CA TYR A 493 -54.24 14.78 -7.42
C TYR A 493 -53.99 16.09 -8.19
N GLU A 494 -52.89 16.82 -7.94
CA GLU A 494 -52.62 18.11 -8.60
C GLU A 494 -52.07 18.01 -10.04
N SER A 495 -51.86 16.82 -10.60
CA SER A 495 -51.48 16.70 -12.01
C SER A 495 -52.70 16.76 -12.94
N GLN A 496 -53.23 17.97 -13.20
CA GLN A 496 -53.86 18.41 -14.47
C GLN A 496 -54.58 19.77 -14.38
N THR A 497 -53.86 20.88 -14.17
CA THR A 497 -54.34 22.20 -14.65
C THR A 497 -53.18 23.13 -15.02
N VAL A 498 -52.38 22.74 -16.01
CA VAL A 498 -51.67 23.73 -16.85
C VAL A 498 -52.08 23.40 -18.28
N GLY A 499 -53.00 24.21 -18.80
CA GLY A 499 -53.46 24.13 -20.17
C GLY A 499 -52.38 24.63 -21.12
N ASP A 500 -52.08 23.82 -22.13
CA ASP A 500 -51.66 24.27 -23.46
C ASP A 500 -52.82 25.07 -24.10
N PRO A 501 -52.56 26.06 -24.98
CA PRO A 501 -51.72 25.91 -26.18
C PRO A 501 -50.44 26.73 -26.24
#